data_AF-A0A7S2VYP6-F1
#
_entry.id   AF-A0A7S2VYP6-F1
#
_cell.length_a   1.000
_cell.length_b   1.000
_cell.length_c   1.000
_cell.angle_alpha   90.00
_cell.angle_beta   90.00
_cell.angle_gamma   90.00
#
_symmetry.space_group_name_H-M   'P 1'
#
loop_
_entity.id
_entity.type
_entity.pdbx_description
1 polymer ?
#
loop_
_entity_poly.entity_id
_entity_poly.type
_entity_poly.pdbx_seq_one_letter_code
_entity_poly.pdbx_strand_id
1 'polypeptide(L)'
;TGAGKSTLLNALIGEYELLPTNGMRACTAVIIELSYNDTKHGPKYEGAVEFVSLQEWEMELQDLLSDLTTQEGRAILYVSEDAHNYDSWCKLYAVYGDSFTNSSIDTGEIANGRKVYKAMMVDDLKEKLKRIRTVTHKLGTIECVVANEARDFRRKLERYMDSANEVNYGQYWPLVKRCKVLGRWD
;
A
#
# COMPACT_ATOMS: atom_id res chain seq x y z
N THR A 1 16.42 1.58 2.62
CA THR A 1 17.77 1.74 3.20
C THR A 1 17.82 1.11 4.59
N GLY A 2 18.50 -0.02 4.74
CA GLY A 2 18.63 -0.81 5.97
C GLY A 2 19.57 -0.21 7.02
N ALA A 3 19.52 1.10 7.25
CA ALA A 3 20.45 1.84 8.13
C ALA A 3 20.22 1.60 9.65
N GLY A 4 19.54 0.52 10.04
CA GLY A 4 19.33 0.19 11.46
C GLY A 4 18.39 1.11 12.24
N LYS A 5 17.60 1.98 11.60
CA LYS A 5 16.65 2.88 12.29
C LYS A 5 15.62 2.12 13.13
N SER A 6 14.98 1.10 12.54
CA SER A 6 14.05 0.24 13.27
C SER A 6 14.75 -0.55 14.37
N THR A 7 15.99 -0.97 14.17
CA THR A 7 16.80 -1.67 15.17
C THR A 7 17.13 -0.74 16.35
N LEU A 8 17.49 0.51 16.08
CA LEU A 8 17.72 1.53 17.11
C LEU A 8 16.44 1.85 17.87
N LEU A 9 15.31 2.03 17.16
CA LEU A 9 14.01 2.25 17.80
C LEU A 9 13.63 1.08 18.71
N ASN A 10 13.75 -0.17 18.22
CA ASN A 10 13.51 -1.38 19.01
C ASN A 10 14.44 -1.45 20.25
N ALA A 11 15.70 -1.05 20.12
CA ALA A 11 16.63 -1.01 21.25
C ALA A 11 16.27 0.08 22.28
N LEU A 12 15.81 1.26 21.83
CA LEU A 12 15.40 2.36 22.71
C LEU A 12 14.14 2.04 23.51
N ILE A 13 13.20 1.28 22.93
CA ILE A 13 11.96 0.87 23.60
C ILE A 13 12.07 -0.45 24.38
N GLY A 14 13.25 -1.10 24.38
CA GLY A 14 13.46 -2.40 25.03
C GLY A 14 12.80 -3.60 24.32
N GLU A 15 12.18 -3.40 23.15
CA GLU A 15 11.37 -4.41 22.45
C GLU A 15 11.99 -4.76 21.09
N TYR A 16 12.85 -5.78 21.06
CA TYR A 16 13.62 -6.18 19.87
C TYR A 16 12.79 -6.59 18.66
N GLU A 17 11.55 -7.03 18.88
CA GLU A 17 10.68 -7.61 17.85
C GLU A 17 9.45 -6.76 17.49
N LEU A 18 9.30 -5.54 18.03
CA LEU A 18 8.08 -4.75 17.83
C LEU A 18 7.97 -4.17 16.42
N LEU A 19 9.00 -3.44 15.96
CA LEU A 19 9.03 -2.93 14.60
C LEU A 19 9.74 -3.90 13.66
N PRO A 20 9.29 -4.01 12.40
CA PRO A 20 10.03 -4.77 11.40
C PRO A 20 11.42 -4.15 11.18
N THR A 21 12.46 -4.95 11.39
CA THR A 21 13.88 -4.56 11.25
C THR A 21 14.49 -4.96 9.91
N ASN A 22 13.66 -5.34 8.93
CA ASN A 22 14.15 -6.08 7.76
C ASN A 22 14.95 -5.19 6.80
N GLY A 23 16.28 -5.23 6.92
CA GLY A 23 17.24 -4.33 6.24
C GLY A 23 17.33 -4.43 4.72
N MET A 24 16.63 -5.38 4.08
CA MET A 24 16.58 -5.55 2.62
C MET A 24 15.30 -4.99 1.98
N ARG A 25 14.36 -4.45 2.77
CA ARG A 25 13.09 -3.90 2.29
C ARG A 25 12.98 -2.43 2.67
N ALA A 26 12.12 -1.65 2.01
CA ALA A 26 11.85 -0.27 2.45
C ALA A 26 11.25 -0.32 3.86
N CYS A 27 12.05 -0.01 4.88
CA CYS A 27 11.72 -0.27 6.28
C CYS A 27 10.56 0.56 6.84
N THR A 28 10.08 1.59 6.14
CA THR A 28 8.94 2.42 6.53
C THR A 28 8.36 3.13 5.30
N ALA A 29 7.52 2.45 4.50
CA ALA A 29 6.63 3.14 3.57
C ALA A 29 5.49 3.88 4.31
N VAL A 30 5.25 3.45 5.55
CA VAL A 30 4.20 3.95 6.44
C VAL A 30 4.82 4.73 7.60
N ILE A 31 4.21 5.86 7.96
CA ILE A 31 4.57 6.63 9.16
C ILE A 31 4.21 5.80 10.40
N ILE A 32 5.19 5.55 11.27
CA ILE A 32 4.97 4.84 12.54
C ILE A 32 5.11 5.81 13.70
N GLU A 33 4.05 5.92 14.50
CA GLU A 33 4.04 6.71 15.73
C GLU A 33 4.08 5.78 16.94
N LEU A 34 5.14 5.88 17.76
CA LEU A 34 5.24 5.17 19.02
C LEU A 34 4.75 6.05 20.17
N SER A 35 3.97 5.49 21.07
CA SER A 35 3.49 6.18 22.28
C SER A 35 3.53 5.23 23.48
N TYR A 36 3.82 5.77 24.66
CA TYR A 36 3.75 5.01 25.91
C TYR A 36 2.28 4.84 26.34
N ASN A 37 1.94 3.67 26.88
CA ASN A 37 0.61 3.33 27.40
C ASN A 37 0.68 3.05 28.91
N ASP A 38 0.16 3.95 29.74
CA ASP A 38 0.17 3.79 31.21
C ASP A 38 -1.00 2.96 31.76
N THR A 39 -1.81 2.35 30.89
CA THR A 39 -2.97 1.58 31.33
C THR A 39 -2.53 0.27 31.99
N LYS A 40 -2.83 0.13 33.29
CA LYS A 40 -2.49 -1.06 34.09
C LYS A 40 -3.31 -2.31 33.74
N HIS A 41 -4.46 -2.10 33.11
CA HIS A 41 -5.38 -3.14 32.68
C HIS A 41 -5.62 -3.01 31.17
N GLY A 42 -5.57 -4.12 30.43
CA GLY A 42 -5.66 -4.13 28.97
C GLY A 42 -4.47 -4.83 28.30
N PRO A 43 -4.49 -4.94 26.96
CA PRO A 43 -3.42 -5.56 26.19
C PRO A 43 -2.08 -4.81 26.35
N LYS A 44 -0.95 -5.54 26.28
CA LYS A 44 0.39 -4.93 26.42
C LYS A 44 0.71 -4.00 25.24
N TYR A 45 0.25 -4.35 24.04
CA TYR A 45 0.44 -3.59 22.82
C TYR A 45 -0.91 -3.30 22.15
N GLU A 46 -1.09 -2.05 21.77
CA GLU A 46 -2.24 -1.54 21.03
C GLU A 46 -1.76 -0.80 19.79
N GLY A 47 -2.50 -0.89 18.70
CA GLY A 47 -2.16 -0.27 17.44
C GLY A 47 -3.39 0.23 16.73
N ALA A 48 -3.24 1.34 16.02
CA ALA A 48 -4.27 1.90 15.16
C ALA A 48 -3.64 2.15 13.78
N VAL A 49 -4.11 1.40 12.79
CA VAL A 49 -3.71 1.57 11.39
C VAL A 49 -4.74 2.47 10.73
N GLU A 50 -4.35 3.72 10.50
CA GLU A 50 -5.16 4.75 9.85
C GLU A 50 -4.96 4.64 8.33
N PHE A 51 -6.06 4.43 7.61
CA PHE A 51 -6.06 4.45 6.15
C PHE A 51 -6.34 5.86 5.65
N VAL A 52 -5.75 6.22 4.51
CA VAL A 52 -6.06 7.48 3.82
C VAL A 52 -7.57 7.54 3.54
N SER A 53 -8.13 8.73 3.63
CA SER A 53 -9.53 8.97 3.29
C SER A 53 -9.78 8.71 1.81
N LEU A 54 -11.05 8.50 1.46
CA LEU A 54 -11.45 8.36 0.06
C LEU A 54 -11.00 9.57 -0.78
N GLN A 55 -11.14 10.79 -0.25
CA GLN A 55 -10.75 12.00 -0.94
C GLN A 55 -9.23 12.11 -1.11
N GLU A 56 -8.44 11.81 -0.08
CA GLU A 56 -6.98 11.76 -0.17
C GLU A 56 -6.53 10.76 -1.25
N TRP A 57 -7.15 9.58 -1.27
CA TRP A 57 -6.85 8.57 -2.29
C TRP A 57 -7.29 8.97 -3.70
N GLU A 58 -8.42 9.64 -3.87
CA GLU A 58 -8.88 10.11 -5.19
C GLU A 58 -7.98 11.19 -5.78
N MET A 59 -7.41 12.06 -4.94
CA MET A 59 -6.40 13.03 -5.35
C MET A 59 -5.11 12.33 -5.76
N GLU A 60 -4.60 11.43 -4.92
CA GLU A 60 -3.39 10.68 -5.23
C GLU A 60 -3.55 9.80 -6.48
N LEU A 61 -4.71 9.15 -6.66
CA LEU A 61 -5.03 8.37 -7.85
C LEU A 61 -4.98 9.22 -9.13
N GLN A 62 -5.40 10.49 -9.05
CA GLN A 62 -5.29 11.41 -10.18
C GLN A 62 -3.83 11.65 -10.57
N ASP A 63 -2.97 11.88 -9.59
CA ASP A 63 -1.54 12.14 -9.82
C ASP A 63 -0.84 10.89 -10.38
N LEU A 64 -1.09 9.72 -9.78
CA LEU A 64 -0.56 8.44 -10.24
C LEU A 64 -0.97 8.13 -11.69
N LEU A 65 -2.24 8.38 -12.03
CA LEU A 65 -2.73 8.17 -13.40
C LEU A 65 -2.16 9.20 -14.37
N SER A 66 -1.91 10.45 -13.93
CA SER A 66 -1.25 11.46 -14.75
C SER A 66 0.16 11.01 -15.17
N ASP A 67 0.94 10.41 -14.27
CA ASP A 67 2.25 9.84 -14.58
C ASP A 67 2.19 8.64 -15.55
N LEU A 68 1.03 7.97 -15.58
CA LEU A 68 0.76 6.77 -16.35
C LEU A 68 -0.19 7.04 -17.51
N THR A 69 -0.08 8.22 -18.12
CA THR A 69 -0.88 8.61 -19.28
C THR A 69 0.01 8.96 -20.47
N THR A 70 -0.31 8.38 -21.61
CA THR A 70 0.34 8.70 -22.89
C THR A 70 -0.13 10.06 -23.43
N GLN A 71 0.58 10.60 -24.41
CA GLN A 71 0.15 11.84 -25.09
C GLN A 71 -1.24 11.74 -25.75
N GLU A 72 -1.69 10.52 -26.08
CA GLU A 72 -3.01 10.25 -26.64
C GLU A 72 -4.12 10.13 -25.58
N GLY A 73 -3.81 10.32 -24.29
CA GLY A 73 -4.77 10.17 -23.19
C GLY A 73 -5.05 8.71 -22.77
N ARG A 74 -4.32 7.75 -23.33
CA ARG A 74 -4.43 6.32 -22.97
C ARG A 74 -3.57 5.99 -21.77
N ALA A 75 -4.05 5.07 -20.94
CA ALA A 75 -3.31 4.58 -19.78
C ALA A 75 -2.06 3.78 -20.20
N ILE A 76 -1.00 3.91 -19.40
CA ILE A 76 0.21 3.09 -19.46
C ILE A 76 0.04 1.94 -18.46
N LEU A 77 -0.18 0.73 -18.98
CA LEU A 77 -0.50 -0.44 -18.14
C LEU A 77 0.73 -1.25 -17.71
N TYR A 78 1.89 -0.99 -18.31
CA TYR A 78 3.16 -1.64 -18.01
C TYR A 78 4.31 -0.65 -18.15
N VAL A 79 5.24 -0.69 -17.20
CA VAL A 79 6.37 0.22 -17.09
C VAL A 79 7.62 -0.59 -16.76
N SER A 80 8.77 -0.26 -17.34
CA SER A 80 10.05 -0.91 -17.00
C SER A 80 10.57 -0.42 -15.65
N GLU A 81 11.34 -1.26 -14.94
CA GLU A 81 11.81 -0.95 -13.57
C GLU A 81 12.70 0.29 -13.48
N ASP A 82 13.34 0.67 -14.57
CA ASP A 82 14.22 1.83 -14.70
C ASP A 82 13.50 3.12 -15.12
N ALA A 83 12.21 3.05 -15.43
CA ALA A 83 11.45 4.22 -15.86
C ALA A 83 11.07 5.11 -14.67
N HIS A 84 11.04 6.42 -14.91
CA HIS A 84 10.74 7.44 -13.89
C HIS A 84 9.35 7.31 -13.26
N ASN A 85 8.39 6.68 -13.93
CA ASN A 85 7.02 6.46 -13.46
C ASN A 85 6.79 5.03 -12.93
N TYR A 86 7.87 4.26 -12.70
CA TYR A 86 7.78 2.89 -12.17
C TYR A 86 7.18 2.85 -10.76
N ASP A 87 7.49 3.82 -9.90
CA ASP A 87 6.92 3.91 -8.55
C ASP A 87 5.39 4.10 -8.60
N SER A 88 4.91 4.96 -9.50
CA SER A 88 3.48 5.19 -9.72
C SER A 88 2.78 3.92 -10.22
N TRP A 89 3.42 3.19 -11.13
CA TRP A 89 2.93 1.89 -11.62
C TRP A 89 2.88 0.85 -10.49
N CYS A 90 3.95 0.73 -9.70
CA CYS A 90 4.03 -0.18 -8.56
C CYS A 90 2.90 0.08 -7.56
N LYS A 91 2.62 1.36 -7.26
CA LYS A 91 1.59 1.73 -6.31
C LYS A 91 0.19 1.36 -6.81
N LEU A 92 -0.14 1.63 -8.08
CA LEU A 92 -1.42 1.23 -8.66
C LEU A 92 -1.56 -0.29 -8.78
N TYR A 93 -0.51 -0.99 -9.20
CA TYR A 93 -0.50 -2.44 -9.26
C TYR A 93 -0.66 -3.07 -7.88
N ALA A 94 -0.01 -2.52 -6.85
CA ALA A 94 -0.19 -2.97 -5.48
C ALA A 94 -1.64 -2.83 -5.00
N VAL A 95 -2.37 -1.77 -5.37
CA VAL A 95 -3.77 -1.57 -4.93
C VAL A 95 -4.77 -2.38 -5.77
N TYR A 96 -4.60 -2.40 -7.09
CA TYR A 96 -5.64 -2.88 -8.01
C TYR A 96 -5.26 -4.16 -8.77
N GLY A 97 -3.99 -4.57 -8.74
CA GLY A 97 -3.47 -5.76 -9.39
C GLY A 97 -3.88 -5.88 -10.85
N ASP A 98 -4.36 -7.06 -11.22
CA ASP A 98 -4.83 -7.37 -12.57
C ASP A 98 -6.00 -6.52 -13.04
N SER A 99 -6.79 -5.97 -12.12
CA SER A 99 -7.89 -5.08 -12.52
C SER A 99 -7.36 -3.76 -13.13
N PHE A 100 -6.14 -3.37 -12.78
CA PHE A 100 -5.42 -2.27 -13.44
C PHE A 100 -4.75 -2.75 -14.73
N THR A 101 -3.90 -3.78 -14.70
CA THR A 101 -3.08 -4.19 -15.86
C THR A 101 -3.89 -4.82 -17.00
N ASN A 102 -5.04 -5.46 -16.71
CA ASN A 102 -5.97 -6.01 -17.71
C ASN A 102 -7.03 -4.98 -18.14
N SER A 103 -6.59 -3.75 -18.43
CA SER A 103 -7.44 -2.62 -18.83
C SER A 103 -7.29 -2.26 -20.31
N SER A 104 -7.10 -3.27 -21.16
CA SER A 104 -7.07 -3.11 -22.61
C SER A 104 -8.45 -3.38 -23.22
N ILE A 105 -8.78 -2.62 -24.27
CA ILE A 105 -10.02 -2.71 -25.03
C ILE A 105 -9.76 -3.19 -26.45
N ASP A 106 -10.68 -3.99 -26.99
CA ASP A 106 -10.69 -4.38 -28.40
C ASP A 106 -10.98 -3.15 -29.25
N THR A 107 -10.09 -2.84 -30.19
CA THR A 107 -10.24 -1.68 -31.08
C THR A 107 -11.20 -1.95 -32.24
N GLY A 108 -11.59 -3.21 -32.46
CA GLY A 108 -12.29 -3.64 -33.68
C GLY A 108 -11.38 -3.76 -34.91
N GLU A 109 -10.12 -3.32 -34.81
CA GLU A 109 -9.12 -3.45 -35.88
C GLU A 109 -8.54 -4.88 -35.89
N ILE A 110 -8.30 -5.39 -37.10
CA ILE A 110 -7.60 -6.66 -37.31
C ILE A 110 -6.28 -6.35 -38.01
N ALA A 111 -5.17 -6.71 -37.37
CA ALA A 111 -3.83 -6.60 -37.93
C ALA A 111 -3.18 -7.99 -37.94
N ASN A 112 -2.65 -8.41 -39.09
CA ASN A 112 -2.03 -9.73 -39.29
C ASN A 112 -2.92 -10.90 -38.83
N GLY A 113 -4.24 -10.80 -39.06
CA GLY A 113 -5.21 -11.82 -38.68
C GLY A 113 -5.49 -11.92 -37.17
N ARG A 114 -5.04 -10.96 -36.36
CA ARG A 114 -5.30 -10.89 -34.91
C ARG A 114 -6.02 -9.59 -34.56
N LYS A 115 -6.89 -9.67 -33.55
CA LYS A 115 -7.53 -8.49 -32.96
C LYS A 115 -6.49 -7.58 -32.32
N VAL A 116 -6.61 -6.29 -32.56
CA VAL A 116 -5.76 -5.27 -31.96
C VAL A 116 -6.41 -4.76 -30.69
N TYR A 117 -5.68 -4.81 -29.59
CA TYR A 117 -6.08 -4.26 -28.30
C TYR A 117 -5.26 -3.01 -27.99
N LYS A 118 -5.89 -2.01 -27.40
CA LYS A 118 -5.22 -0.80 -26.88
C LYS A 118 -5.63 -0.59 -25.43
N ALA A 119 -4.77 0.04 -24.64
CA ALA A 119 -5.17 0.48 -23.30
C ALA A 119 -6.38 1.42 -23.38
N MET A 120 -7.29 1.33 -22.40
CA MET A 120 -8.41 2.24 -22.28
C MET A 120 -7.96 3.69 -22.01
N MET A 121 -8.86 4.65 -22.19
CA MET A 121 -8.60 6.03 -21.83
C MET A 121 -8.43 6.15 -20.31
N VAL A 122 -7.60 7.10 -19.88
CA VAL A 122 -7.30 7.28 -18.45
C VAL A 122 -8.55 7.59 -17.62
N ASP A 123 -9.50 8.35 -18.18
CA ASP A 123 -10.76 8.67 -17.49
C ASP A 123 -11.63 7.43 -17.28
N ASP A 124 -11.74 6.56 -18.31
CA ASP A 124 -12.47 5.29 -18.20
C ASP A 124 -11.79 4.35 -17.18
N LEU A 125 -10.45 4.31 -17.18
CA LEU A 125 -9.69 3.55 -16.21
C LEU A 125 -9.95 4.06 -14.80
N LYS A 126 -9.91 5.37 -14.58
CA LYS A 126 -10.18 5.98 -13.28
C LYS A 126 -11.55 5.58 -12.75
N GLU A 127 -12.59 5.64 -13.58
CA GLU A 127 -13.95 5.24 -13.20
C GLU A 127 -14.09 3.73 -12.97
N LYS A 128 -13.35 2.90 -13.73
CA LYS A 128 -13.25 1.46 -13.46
C LYS A 128 -12.58 1.20 -12.10
N LEU A 129 -11.46 1.85 -11.80
CA LEU A 129 -10.68 1.62 -10.58
C LEU A 129 -11.44 2.04 -9.32
N LYS A 130 -12.19 3.15 -9.37
CA LYS A 130 -13.06 3.60 -8.27
C LYS A 130 -14.10 2.56 -7.80
N ARG A 131 -14.47 1.62 -8.67
CA ARG A 131 -15.47 0.57 -8.38
C ARG A 131 -14.86 -0.65 -7.70
N ILE A 132 -13.55 -0.82 -7.75
CA ILE A 132 -12.84 -1.95 -7.15
C ILE A 132 -12.78 -1.74 -5.64
N ARG A 133 -13.17 -2.76 -4.86
CA ARG A 133 -13.27 -2.70 -3.39
C ARG A 133 -12.34 -3.66 -2.64
N THR A 134 -11.49 -4.41 -3.33
CA THR A 134 -10.66 -5.48 -2.73
C THR A 134 -9.89 -5.01 -1.50
N VAL A 135 -9.12 -3.92 -1.62
CA VAL A 135 -8.45 -3.27 -0.48
C VAL A 135 -8.97 -1.86 -0.19
N THR A 136 -9.57 -1.18 -1.18
CA THR A 136 -10.06 0.20 -1.04
C THR A 136 -11.31 0.33 -0.16
N HIS A 137 -11.94 -0.79 0.24
CA HIS A 137 -13.01 -0.76 1.25
C HIS A 137 -12.51 -0.27 2.62
N LYS A 138 -11.19 -0.27 2.86
CA LYS A 138 -10.56 0.27 4.08
C LYS A 138 -10.33 1.78 4.06
N LEU A 139 -10.51 2.46 2.93
CA LEU A 139 -10.30 3.91 2.84
C LEU A 139 -11.15 4.65 3.88
N GLY A 140 -10.53 5.59 4.60
CA GLY A 140 -11.14 6.37 5.68
C GLY A 140 -11.43 5.58 6.96
N THR A 141 -10.98 4.33 7.09
CA THR A 141 -11.15 3.51 8.29
C THR A 141 -9.91 3.52 9.18
N ILE A 142 -10.10 3.10 10.43
CA ILE A 142 -9.02 2.83 11.38
C ILE A 142 -9.15 1.38 11.83
N GLU A 143 -8.09 0.59 11.64
CA GLU A 143 -8.04 -0.79 12.10
C GLU A 143 -7.28 -0.88 13.41
N CYS A 144 -7.97 -1.35 14.46
CA CYS A 144 -7.36 -1.59 15.75
C CYS A 144 -6.66 -2.95 15.78
N VAL A 145 -5.43 -2.97 16.28
CA VAL A 145 -4.61 -4.15 16.47
C VAL A 145 -4.23 -4.25 17.94
N VAL A 146 -4.43 -5.40 18.56
CA VAL A 146 -4.02 -5.63 19.94
C VAL A 146 -3.31 -6.96 20.09
N ALA A 147 -2.31 -7.02 20.96
CA ALA A 147 -1.67 -8.27 21.36
C ALA A 147 -0.99 -8.12 22.73
N ASN A 148 -0.65 -9.26 23.34
CA ASN A 148 0.13 -9.29 24.58
C ASN A 148 1.61 -9.61 24.37
N GLU A 149 1.96 -10.10 23.17
CA GLU A 149 3.33 -10.46 22.78
C GLU A 149 3.79 -9.59 21.60
N ALA A 150 5.01 -9.06 21.66
CA ALA A 150 5.55 -8.14 20.65
C ALA A 150 5.56 -8.78 19.25
N ARG A 151 5.98 -10.05 19.16
CA ARG A 151 6.03 -10.79 17.89
C ARG A 151 4.66 -10.98 17.25
N ASP A 152 3.64 -11.25 18.05
CA ASP A 152 2.26 -11.37 17.56
C ASP A 152 1.71 -10.02 17.11
N PHE A 153 2.00 -8.97 17.87
CA PHE A 153 1.64 -7.61 17.50
C PHE A 153 2.25 -7.23 16.14
N ARG A 154 3.56 -7.45 15.99
CA ARG A 154 4.29 -7.20 14.75
C ARG A 154 3.68 -7.94 13.57
N ARG A 155 3.45 -9.25 13.69
CA ARG A 155 2.83 -10.06 12.63
C ARG A 155 1.45 -9.52 12.22
N LYS A 156 0.67 -9.03 13.19
CA LYS A 156 -0.62 -8.37 12.92
C LYS A 156 -0.47 -6.98 12.31
N LEU A 157 0.66 -6.29 12.41
CA LEU A 157 0.89 -5.04 11.71
C LEU A 157 1.46 -5.26 10.30
N GLU A 158 2.29 -6.28 10.12
CA GLU A 158 2.92 -6.61 8.82
C GLU A 158 1.88 -6.82 7.71
N ARG A 159 0.68 -7.33 8.02
CA ARG A 159 -0.43 -7.45 7.04
C ARG A 159 -0.83 -6.13 6.37
N TYR A 160 -0.56 -5.00 7.01
CA TYR A 160 -0.88 -3.67 6.48
C TYR A 160 0.33 -2.93 5.92
N MET A 161 1.54 -3.38 6.24
CA MET A 161 2.78 -2.64 5.94
C MET A 161 3.70 -3.37 4.95
N ASP A 162 3.53 -4.68 4.74
CA ASP A 162 4.40 -5.46 3.87
C ASP A 162 3.91 -5.48 2.41
N SER A 163 4.85 -5.30 1.48
CA SER A 163 4.66 -5.40 0.03
C SER A 163 4.88 -6.82 -0.51
N ALA A 164 5.20 -7.80 0.35
CA ALA A 164 5.51 -9.17 -0.04
C ALA A 164 4.30 -10.13 -0.06
N ASN A 165 3.12 -9.71 0.40
CA ASN A 165 1.91 -10.55 0.35
C ASN A 165 1.36 -10.64 -1.08
N GLU A 166 0.80 -11.81 -1.45
CA GLU A 166 0.32 -12.13 -2.80
C GLU A 166 -0.43 -10.97 -3.47
N VAL A 167 0.17 -10.41 -4.52
CA VAL A 167 -0.28 -9.18 -5.19
C VAL A 167 -1.67 -9.34 -5.83
N ASN A 168 -2.11 -10.58 -6.06
CA ASN A 168 -3.37 -10.91 -6.71
C ASN A 168 -4.61 -10.41 -5.96
N TYR A 169 -4.51 -10.18 -4.64
CA TYR A 169 -5.63 -9.71 -3.81
C TYR A 169 -5.50 -8.24 -3.38
N GLY A 170 -4.53 -7.51 -3.93
CA GLY A 170 -4.22 -6.14 -3.53
C GLY A 170 -3.51 -6.05 -2.18
N GLN A 171 -2.75 -4.99 -1.99
CA GLN A 171 -1.91 -4.73 -0.84
C GLN A 171 -2.37 -3.44 -0.16
N TYR A 172 -2.30 -3.42 1.17
CA TYR A 172 -2.78 -2.29 1.97
C TYR A 172 -1.77 -1.17 2.12
N TRP A 173 -0.46 -1.46 2.07
CA TRP A 173 0.60 -0.49 2.34
C TRP A 173 0.49 0.83 1.56
N PRO A 174 0.02 0.87 0.29
CA PRO A 174 -0.17 2.12 -0.44
C PRO A 174 -1.24 3.03 0.17
N LEU A 175 -2.19 2.45 0.90
CA LEU A 175 -3.39 3.10 1.44
C LEU A 175 -3.26 3.41 2.94
N VAL A 176 -2.18 2.96 3.60
CA VAL A 176 -1.96 3.25 5.01
C VAL A 176 -1.34 4.63 5.16
N LYS A 177 -2.07 5.53 5.81
CA LYS A 177 -1.61 6.88 6.14
C LYS A 177 -0.59 6.84 7.27
N ARG A 178 -0.92 6.09 8.33
CA ARG A 178 -0.12 6.03 9.55
C ARG A 178 -0.46 4.80 10.39
N CYS A 179 0.53 4.27 11.09
CA CYS A 179 0.35 3.28 12.14
C CYS A 179 0.74 3.88 13.49
N LYS A 180 -0.22 4.09 14.38
CA LYS A 180 0.05 4.43 15.78
C LYS A 180 0.21 3.14 16.58
N VAL A 181 1.23 3.07 17.42
CA VAL A 181 1.55 1.93 18.28
C VAL A 181 1.71 2.44 19.70
N LEU A 182 0.92 1.88 20.60
CA LEU A 182 0.98 2.13 22.02
C LEU A 182 1.47 0.87 22.73
N GLY A 183 2.32 1.05 23.73
CA GLY A 183 2.68 -0.05 24.62
C GLY A 183 3.37 0.44 25.88
N ARG A 184 3.52 -0.48 26.82
CA ARG A 184 3.92 -0.17 28.20
C ARG A 184 5.41 0.06 28.41
N TRP A 185 6.23 -0.19 27.38
CA TRP A 185 7.71 -0.08 27.33
C TRP A 185 8.40 -0.32 28.68
N ASP A 186 8.87 -1.57 28.86
CA ASP A 186 9.58 -2.02 30.07
C ASP A 186 11.01 -1.44 30.16
#